data_AF-A0A1I0TZ21-F1
#
_entry.id   AF-A0A1I0TZ21-F1
#
_cell.length_a   1.000
_cell.length_b   1.000
_cell.length_c   1.000
_cell.angle_alpha   90.00
_cell.angle_beta   90.00
_cell.angle_gamma   90.00
#
_symmetry.space_group_name_H-M   'P 1'
#
loop_
_entity.id
_entity.type
_entity.pdbx_description
1 polymer ?
#
loop_
_entity_poly.entity_id
_entity_poly.type
_entity_poly.pdbx_seq_one_letter_code
_entity_poly.pdbx_strand_id
1 'polypeptide(L)'
;MSNLTFRVTGVSYENETGKDIQKLLHKIGREIAEEKGIELYSGLSNSEILEYYDEVPEFEDVEFGEYIVFKKDPNNEYDPNAIKVYIELDDELHHIGHVPRKYNKKIGKLLDLDLIDDIEATFTGGKIKKVDYDFEKDKEVVVIKELTLGVEITVHYKDE
;
A
#
# COMPACT_ATOMS: atom_id res chain seq x y z
N MET A 1 22.91 1.35 -8.37
CA MET A 1 21.49 1.68 -8.17
C MET A 1 20.98 0.69 -7.14
N SER A 2 20.74 1.22 -5.96
CA SER A 2 20.39 0.43 -4.78
C SER A 2 18.91 0.64 -4.45
N ASN A 3 18.30 -0.33 -3.77
CA ASN A 3 16.92 -0.21 -3.35
C ASN A 3 16.71 -0.59 -1.87
N LEU A 4 15.59 -0.14 -1.31
CA LEU A 4 15.13 -0.49 0.01
C LEU A 4 13.62 -0.66 0.01
N THR A 5 13.16 -1.87 0.31
CA THR A 5 11.72 -2.18 0.42
C THR A 5 11.26 -2.28 1.87
N PHE A 6 10.10 -1.69 2.16
CA PHE A 6 9.47 -1.76 3.47
C PHE A 6 7.95 -1.61 3.42
N ARG A 7 7.28 -2.15 4.44
CA ARG A 7 5.84 -1.95 4.65
C ARG A 7 5.59 -0.75 5.56
N VAL A 8 4.64 0.10 5.18
CA VAL A 8 4.21 1.24 5.99
C VAL A 8 3.64 0.75 7.31
N THR A 9 4.05 1.39 8.41
CA THR A 9 3.57 1.06 9.75
C THR A 9 2.47 2.00 10.19
N GLY A 10 1.53 1.48 11.00
CA GLY A 10 0.45 2.28 11.56
C GLY A 10 -0.81 2.35 10.69
N VAL A 11 -0.87 1.58 9.59
CA VAL A 11 -2.02 1.57 8.65
C VAL A 11 -3.35 1.12 9.28
N SER A 12 -3.33 0.51 10.46
CA SER A 12 -4.51 0.02 11.19
C SER A 12 -5.07 1.02 12.20
N TYR A 13 -4.53 2.24 12.28
CA TYR A 13 -4.97 3.27 13.23
C TYR A 13 -5.71 4.41 12.54
N GLU A 14 -6.22 5.35 13.33
CA GLU A 14 -6.63 6.66 12.82
C GLU A 14 -5.39 7.56 12.67
N ASN A 15 -5.41 8.45 11.67
CA ASN A 15 -4.39 9.48 11.55
C ASN A 15 -4.70 10.69 12.47
N GLU A 16 -3.80 11.68 12.49
CA GLU A 16 -3.90 12.87 13.36
C GLU A 16 -5.14 13.75 13.09
N THR A 17 -5.81 13.54 11.96
CA THR A 17 -7.07 14.23 11.61
C THR A 17 -8.31 13.43 11.99
N GLY A 18 -8.15 12.27 12.65
CA GLY A 18 -9.24 11.36 13.02
C GLY A 18 -9.79 10.53 11.86
N LYS A 19 -9.07 10.45 10.73
CA LYS A 19 -9.46 9.60 9.61
C LYS A 19 -8.99 8.17 9.85
N ASP A 20 -9.91 7.21 9.76
CA ASP A 20 -9.64 5.77 9.72
C ASP A 20 -8.80 5.42 8.49
N ILE A 21 -7.55 5.01 8.70
CA ILE A 21 -6.59 4.78 7.61
C ILE A 21 -7.01 3.59 6.72
N GLN A 22 -7.67 2.56 7.26
CA GLN A 22 -8.12 1.44 6.43
C GLN A 22 -9.19 1.87 5.43
N LYS A 23 -10.18 2.64 5.89
CA LYS A 23 -11.20 3.21 5.00
C LYS A 23 -10.58 4.17 3.97
N LEU A 24 -9.61 4.96 4.40
CA LEU A 24 -8.89 5.90 3.54
C LEU A 24 -8.13 5.18 2.43
N LEU A 25 -7.35 4.15 2.76
CA LEU A 25 -6.61 3.35 1.78
C LEU A 25 -7.54 2.67 0.76
N HIS A 26 -8.68 2.13 1.20
CA HIS A 26 -9.66 1.55 0.28
C HIS A 26 -10.32 2.58 -0.65
N LYS A 27 -10.48 3.83 -0.20
CA LYS A 27 -11.00 4.93 -1.04
C LYS A 27 -9.95 5.30 -2.09
N ILE A 28 -8.73 5.61 -1.62
CA ILE A 28 -7.60 6.01 -2.46
C ILE A 28 -7.28 4.92 -3.50
N GLY A 29 -7.21 3.65 -3.09
CA GLY A 29 -6.91 2.56 -4.02
C GLY A 29 -7.92 2.43 -5.16
N ARG A 30 -9.21 2.73 -4.91
CA ARG A 30 -10.23 2.77 -5.96
C ARG A 30 -10.11 4.01 -6.85
N GLU A 31 -9.81 5.16 -6.26
CA GLU A 31 -9.64 6.41 -7.00
C GLU A 31 -8.44 6.33 -7.95
N ILE A 32 -7.30 5.80 -7.49
CA ILE A 32 -6.12 5.57 -8.33
C ILE A 32 -6.42 4.52 -9.42
N ALA A 33 -7.10 3.42 -9.08
CA ALA A 33 -7.47 2.42 -10.07
C ALA A 33 -8.35 3.03 -11.18
N GLU A 34 -9.34 3.86 -10.81
CA GLU A 34 -10.19 4.57 -11.76
C GLU A 34 -9.40 5.55 -12.63
N GLU A 35 -8.54 6.38 -12.03
CA GLU A 35 -7.68 7.34 -12.73
C GLU A 35 -6.78 6.66 -13.77
N LYS A 36 -6.22 5.50 -13.40
CA LYS A 36 -5.31 4.73 -14.25
C LYS A 36 -6.01 3.76 -15.20
N GLY A 37 -7.33 3.63 -15.13
CA GLY A 37 -8.09 2.66 -15.91
C GLY A 37 -7.74 1.20 -15.59
N ILE A 38 -7.37 0.93 -14.34
CA ILE A 38 -7.04 -0.40 -13.82
C ILE A 38 -8.31 -1.05 -13.27
N GLU A 39 -8.59 -2.28 -13.70
CA GLU A 39 -9.72 -3.04 -13.18
C GLU A 39 -9.35 -3.73 -11.87
N LEU A 40 -10.23 -3.66 -10.86
CA LEU A 40 -10.04 -4.37 -9.60
C LEU A 40 -10.01 -5.88 -9.83
N TYR A 41 -9.24 -6.60 -9.01
CA TYR A 41 -9.00 -8.04 -9.17
C TYR A 41 -8.51 -8.40 -10.59
N SER A 42 -7.69 -7.54 -11.19
CA SER A 42 -7.14 -7.71 -12.55
C SER A 42 -8.21 -7.85 -13.63
N GLY A 43 -9.44 -7.38 -13.39
CA GLY A 43 -10.57 -7.54 -14.31
C GLY A 43 -11.18 -8.95 -14.34
N LEU A 44 -10.65 -9.89 -13.54
CA LEU A 44 -11.01 -11.29 -13.63
C LEU A 44 -12.40 -11.57 -13.04
N SER A 45 -13.20 -12.31 -13.80
CA SER A 45 -14.43 -12.90 -13.32
C SER A 45 -14.15 -14.02 -12.32
N ASN A 46 -15.15 -14.37 -11.50
CA ASN A 46 -15.00 -15.48 -10.56
C ASN A 46 -14.76 -16.82 -11.28
N SER A 47 -15.29 -17.01 -12.50
CA SER A 47 -15.02 -18.21 -13.30
C SER A 47 -13.56 -18.31 -13.75
N GLU A 48 -12.98 -17.20 -14.19
CA GLU A 48 -11.56 -17.17 -14.59
C GLU A 48 -10.65 -17.39 -13.39
N ILE A 49 -11.00 -16.83 -12.23
CA ILE A 49 -10.27 -17.10 -10.99
C ILE A 49 -10.32 -18.60 -10.66
N LEU A 50 -11.50 -19.23 -10.64
CA LEU A 50 -11.62 -20.66 -10.37
C LEU A 50 -10.79 -21.54 -11.32
N GLU A 51 -10.68 -21.15 -12.58
CA GLU A 51 -10.02 -21.95 -13.60
C GLU A 51 -8.48 -21.79 -13.60
N TYR A 52 -7.98 -20.60 -13.28
CA TYR A 52 -6.58 -20.24 -13.54
C TYR A 52 -5.80 -19.70 -12.34
N TYR A 53 -6.46 -19.33 -11.24
CA TYR A 53 -5.84 -18.62 -10.12
C TYR A 53 -6.27 -19.17 -8.76
N ASP A 54 -5.34 -19.24 -7.80
CA ASP A 54 -5.67 -19.61 -6.42
C ASP A 54 -6.28 -18.44 -5.64
N GLU A 55 -5.71 -17.24 -5.82
CA GLU A 55 -6.17 -16.01 -5.18
C GLU A 55 -5.80 -14.77 -6.01
N VAL A 56 -6.64 -13.74 -5.91
CA VAL A 56 -6.46 -12.45 -6.58
C VAL A 56 -6.82 -11.31 -5.62
N PRO A 57 -5.87 -10.44 -5.23
CA PRO A 57 -6.12 -9.23 -4.45
C PRO A 57 -6.93 -8.16 -5.18
N GLU A 58 -7.68 -7.35 -4.43
CA GLU A 58 -8.54 -6.27 -4.98
C GLU A 58 -7.74 -5.24 -5.79
N PHE A 59 -6.51 -4.93 -5.37
CA PHE A 59 -5.66 -3.90 -5.93
C PHE A 59 -4.33 -4.44 -6.48
N GLU A 60 -4.33 -5.69 -6.98
CA GLU A 60 -3.13 -6.40 -7.46
C GLU A 60 -2.28 -5.55 -8.43
N ASP A 61 -2.93 -4.94 -9.42
CA ASP A 61 -2.24 -4.20 -10.49
C ASP A 61 -2.06 -2.71 -10.19
N VAL A 62 -2.42 -2.25 -9.00
CA VAL A 62 -2.36 -0.82 -8.63
C VAL A 62 -0.99 -0.47 -8.07
N GLU A 63 -0.12 0.04 -8.94
CA GLU A 63 1.11 0.73 -8.57
C GLU A 63 0.86 2.23 -8.42
N PHE A 64 1.44 2.89 -7.41
CA PHE A 64 1.15 4.29 -7.10
C PHE A 64 2.33 5.03 -6.43
N GLY A 65 3.55 4.64 -6.77
CA GLY A 65 4.77 5.20 -6.19
C GLY A 65 4.91 6.72 -6.39
N GLU A 66 4.39 7.25 -7.50
CA GLU A 66 4.43 8.68 -7.84
C GLU A 66 3.59 9.56 -6.89
N TYR A 67 2.62 8.96 -6.18
CA TYR A 67 1.79 9.67 -5.22
C TYR A 67 2.38 9.64 -3.80
N ILE A 68 3.49 8.93 -3.58
CA ILE A 68 4.10 8.80 -2.24
C ILE A 68 4.90 10.05 -1.88
N VAL A 69 4.57 10.62 -0.71
CA VAL A 69 5.29 11.76 -0.13
C VAL A 69 5.80 11.42 1.27
N PHE A 70 7.10 11.59 1.49
CA PHE A 70 7.72 11.45 2.81
C PHE A 70 7.86 12.81 3.50
N LYS A 71 7.45 12.90 4.78
CA LYS A 71 7.69 14.09 5.61
C LYS A 71 8.31 13.71 6.95
N LYS A 72 9.45 14.31 7.29
CA LYS A 72 10.09 14.14 8.60
C LYS A 72 9.21 14.71 9.71
N ASP A 73 9.16 14.01 10.83
CA ASP A 73 8.44 14.41 12.04
C ASP A 73 9.40 14.50 13.23
N PRO A 74 10.24 15.56 13.30
CA PRO A 74 11.25 15.70 14.35
C PRO A 74 10.64 15.93 15.75
N ASN A 75 9.35 16.30 15.81
CA ASN A 75 8.62 16.55 17.05
C ASN A 75 7.82 15.33 17.52
N ASN A 76 7.97 14.18 16.85
CA ASN A 76 7.31 12.95 17.25
C ASN A 76 7.70 12.55 18.68
N GLU A 77 6.71 12.26 19.52
CA GLU A 77 6.93 11.98 20.94
C GLU A 77 7.68 10.65 21.20
N TYR A 78 7.72 9.74 20.23
CA TYR A 78 8.32 8.40 20.37
C TYR A 78 9.69 8.27 19.68
N ASP A 79 9.89 8.91 18.52
CA ASP A 79 11.15 8.87 17.78
C ASP A 79 11.37 10.16 16.97
N PRO A 80 12.35 11.01 17.29
CA PRO A 80 12.63 12.24 16.53
C PRO A 80 13.13 11.98 15.10
N ASN A 81 13.41 10.72 14.73
CA ASN A 81 13.71 10.33 13.34
C ASN A 81 12.46 9.81 12.61
N ALA A 82 11.26 9.92 13.19
CA ALA A 82 10.04 9.48 12.54
C ALA A 82 9.85 10.18 11.19
N ILE A 83 9.36 9.41 10.21
CA ILE A 83 9.04 9.89 8.88
C ILE A 83 7.64 9.42 8.57
N LYS A 84 6.73 10.38 8.43
CA LYS A 84 5.37 10.15 7.98
C LYS A 84 5.36 9.85 6.49
N VAL A 85 4.47 8.96 6.11
CA VAL A 85 4.20 8.55 4.73
C VAL A 85 2.81 9.07 4.38
N TYR A 86 2.75 9.85 3.31
CA TYR A 86 1.52 10.39 2.76
C TYR A 86 1.30 9.81 1.37
N ILE A 87 0.03 9.73 0.97
CA ILE A 87 -0.38 9.67 -0.43
C ILE A 87 -0.91 11.06 -0.79
N GLU A 88 -0.37 11.69 -1.82
CA GLU A 88 -0.86 12.95 -2.38
C GLU A 88 -1.83 12.63 -3.51
N LEU A 89 -3.12 12.95 -3.39
CA LEU A 89 -4.12 12.73 -4.42
C LEU A 89 -5.06 13.94 -4.45
N ASP A 90 -5.42 14.43 -5.64
CA ASP A 90 -6.25 15.63 -5.82
C ASP A 90 -5.77 16.86 -5.01
N ASP A 91 -4.46 17.12 -5.00
CA ASP A 91 -3.80 18.17 -4.21
C ASP A 91 -4.00 18.04 -2.68
N GLU A 92 -4.50 16.90 -2.19
CA GLU A 92 -4.64 16.60 -0.76
C GLU A 92 -3.60 15.58 -0.29
N LEU A 93 -2.98 15.87 0.87
CA LEU A 93 -2.07 14.94 1.53
C LEU A 93 -2.81 14.05 2.53
N HIS A 94 -2.77 12.75 2.29
CA HIS A 94 -3.38 11.73 3.11
C HIS A 94 -2.33 10.98 3.92
N HIS A 95 -2.23 11.25 5.23
CA HIS A 95 -1.31 10.50 6.09
C HIS A 95 -1.80 9.06 6.25
N ILE A 96 -0.97 8.10 5.82
CA ILE A 96 -1.28 6.66 5.84
C ILE A 96 -0.43 5.86 6.83
N GLY A 97 0.56 6.50 7.47
CA GLY A 97 1.39 5.86 8.48
C GLY A 97 2.84 6.34 8.42
N HIS A 98 3.76 5.50 8.89
CA HIS A 98 5.16 5.87 9.06
C HIS A 98 6.12 4.86 8.41
N VAL A 99 7.28 5.35 8.00
CA VAL A 99 8.43 4.51 7.68
C VAL A 99 8.81 3.70 8.94
N PRO A 100 9.04 2.38 8.84
CA PRO A 100 9.43 1.58 9.98
C PRO A 100 10.68 2.12 10.67
N ARG A 101 10.72 2.06 12.01
CA ARG A 101 11.84 2.54 12.83
C ARG A 101 13.21 1.99 12.41
N LYS A 102 13.27 0.76 11.90
CA LYS A 102 14.53 0.16 11.41
C LYS A 102 15.11 0.85 10.16
N TYR A 103 14.28 1.60 9.43
CA TYR A 103 14.64 2.21 8.15
C TYR A 103 14.60 3.74 8.16
N ASN A 104 13.96 4.35 9.16
CA ASN A 104 13.70 5.79 9.19
C ASN A 104 14.97 6.65 9.09
N LYS A 105 16.07 6.29 9.75
CA LYS A 105 17.35 7.02 9.64
C LYS A 105 17.94 6.95 8.23
N LYS A 106 17.84 5.79 7.57
CA LYS A 106 18.36 5.60 6.21
C LYS A 106 17.53 6.41 5.22
N ILE A 107 16.21 6.28 5.24
CA ILE A 107 15.31 7.09 4.41
C ILE A 107 15.51 8.58 4.70
N GLY A 108 15.65 8.96 5.96
CA GLY A 108 15.88 10.35 6.37
C GLY A 108 17.17 10.93 5.77
N LYS A 109 18.24 10.14 5.71
CA LYS A 109 19.51 10.54 5.06
C LYS A 109 19.36 10.68 3.54
N LEU A 110 18.68 9.73 2.90
CA LEU A 110 18.41 9.78 1.46
C LEU A 110 17.60 11.03 1.07
N LEU A 111 16.63 11.43 1.91
CA LEU A 111 15.87 12.66 1.74
C LEU A 111 16.74 13.92 1.92
N ASP A 112 17.63 13.95 2.92
CA ASP A 112 18.50 15.12 3.16
C ASP A 112 19.49 15.37 2.02
N LEU A 113 19.95 14.30 1.39
CA LEU A 113 20.95 14.34 0.33
C LEU A 113 20.36 14.35 -1.08
N ASP A 114 19.02 14.33 -1.20
CA ASP A 114 18.32 14.26 -2.49
C ASP A 114 18.79 13.09 -3.37
N LEU A 115 18.93 11.91 -2.74
CA LEU A 115 19.46 10.69 -3.40
C LEU A 115 18.38 9.71 -3.84
N ILE A 116 17.10 9.96 -3.53
CA ILE A 116 16.00 9.13 -4.00
C ILE A 116 15.80 9.41 -5.49
N ASP A 117 15.91 8.36 -6.30
CA ASP A 117 15.72 8.42 -7.75
C ASP A 117 14.26 8.18 -8.12
N ASP A 118 13.66 7.17 -7.51
CA ASP A 118 12.33 6.66 -7.86
C ASP A 118 11.70 5.94 -6.67
N ILE A 119 10.37 5.91 -6.65
CA ILE A 119 9.58 5.22 -5.62
C ILE A 119 8.58 4.33 -6.35
N GLU A 120 8.55 3.05 -5.97
CA GLU A 120 7.46 2.13 -6.29
C GLU A 120 6.61 1.93 -5.04
N ALA A 121 5.29 1.85 -5.20
CA ALA A 121 4.39 1.52 -4.11
C ALA A 121 3.23 0.66 -4.60
N THR A 122 2.89 -0.37 -3.83
CA THR A 122 1.79 -1.30 -4.10
C THR A 122 0.98 -1.57 -2.84
N PHE A 123 -0.28 -1.94 -3.03
CA PHE A 123 -1.13 -2.40 -1.94
C PHE A 123 -0.79 -3.84 -1.57
N THR A 124 -0.93 -4.17 -0.28
CA THR A 124 -0.78 -5.53 0.23
C THR A 124 -1.95 -5.91 1.13
N GLY A 125 -2.39 -7.17 1.13
CA GLY A 125 -3.54 -7.59 1.92
C GLY A 125 -4.87 -7.06 1.35
N GLY A 126 -5.74 -6.52 2.21
CA GLY A 126 -7.07 -6.07 1.81
C GLY A 126 -8.03 -7.20 1.45
N LYS A 127 -8.99 -6.93 0.57
CA LYS A 127 -9.91 -7.93 0.05
C LYS A 127 -9.22 -8.79 -1.00
N ILE A 128 -9.33 -10.10 -0.84
CA ILE A 128 -8.73 -11.08 -1.72
C ILE A 128 -9.84 -12.06 -2.11
N LYS A 129 -10.06 -12.22 -3.42
CA LYS A 129 -10.85 -13.33 -3.94
C LYS A 129 -9.99 -14.58 -3.91
N LYS A 130 -10.49 -15.67 -3.35
CA LYS A 130 -9.75 -16.93 -3.20
C LYS A 130 -10.63 -18.11 -3.57
N VAL A 131 -10.04 -19.11 -4.22
CA VAL A 131 -10.69 -20.39 -4.47
C VAL A 131 -10.74 -21.21 -3.17
N ASP A 132 -11.93 -21.69 -2.84
CA ASP A 132 -12.20 -22.56 -1.70
C ASP A 132 -13.16 -23.69 -2.10
N TYR A 133 -13.25 -24.74 -1.28
CA TYR A 133 -14.11 -25.89 -1.54
C TYR A 133 -15.39 -25.85 -0.69
N ASP A 134 -16.56 -25.76 -1.35
CA ASP A 134 -17.85 -25.93 -0.70
C ASP A 134 -18.17 -27.43 -0.58
N PHE A 135 -17.90 -27.99 0.62
CA PHE A 135 -18.15 -29.41 0.91
C PHE A 135 -19.63 -29.81 0.88
N GLU A 136 -20.57 -28.88 1.10
CA GLU A 136 -22.00 -29.19 1.05
C GLU A 136 -22.48 -29.33 -0.39
N LYS A 137 -21.93 -28.53 -1.30
CA LYS A 137 -22.29 -28.52 -2.73
C LYS A 137 -21.35 -29.33 -3.61
N ASP A 138 -20.30 -29.91 -3.02
CA ASP A 138 -19.27 -30.71 -3.69
C ASP A 138 -18.66 -29.99 -4.90
N LYS A 139 -18.26 -28.72 -4.71
CA LYS A 139 -17.70 -27.88 -5.77
C LYS A 139 -16.78 -26.77 -5.26
N GLU A 140 -15.90 -26.32 -6.13
CA GLU A 140 -15.08 -25.11 -5.89
C GLU A 140 -15.93 -23.84 -6.03
N VAL A 141 -15.62 -22.86 -5.20
CA VAL A 141 -16.28 -21.55 -5.14
C VAL A 141 -15.25 -20.45 -4.90
N VAL A 142 -15.54 -19.24 -5.38
CA VAL A 142 -14.75 -18.05 -5.02
C VAL A 142 -15.35 -17.44 -3.77
N VAL A 143 -14.53 -17.30 -2.73
CA VAL A 143 -14.85 -16.59 -1.49
C VAL A 143 -14.03 -15.31 -1.38
N ILE A 144 -14.52 -14.35 -0.60
CA ILE A 144 -13.75 -13.14 -0.28
C ILE A 144 -13.16 -13.31 1.12
N LYS A 145 -11.84 -13.20 1.22
CA LYS A 145 -11.11 -13.08 2.48
C LYS A 145 -10.64 -11.63 2.61
N GLU A 146 -10.87 -11.04 3.77
CA GLU A 146 -10.45 -9.66 4.05
C GLU A 146 -9.33 -9.65 5.10
N LEU A 147 -8.19 -9.08 4.71
CA LEU A 147 -7.04 -8.80 5.57
C LEU A 147 -6.93 -7.28 5.76
N THR A 148 -6.11 -6.85 6.72
CA THR A 148 -5.70 -5.44 6.80
C THR A 148 -5.04 -5.02 5.50
N LEU A 149 -5.51 -3.93 4.91
CA LEU A 149 -4.92 -3.32 3.73
C LEU A 149 -3.66 -2.55 4.14
N GLY A 150 -2.52 -2.95 3.62
CA GLY A 150 -1.22 -2.33 3.84
C GLY A 150 -0.66 -1.71 2.56
N VAL A 151 0.46 -1.02 2.70
CA VAL A 151 1.22 -0.43 1.60
C VAL A 151 2.67 -0.89 1.73
N GLU A 152 3.21 -1.45 0.66
CA GLU A 152 4.63 -1.77 0.51
C GLU A 152 5.27 -0.73 -0.41
N ILE A 153 6.43 -0.22 -0.02
CA ILE A 153 7.16 0.83 -0.74
C ILE A 153 8.58 0.34 -1.00
N THR A 154 9.01 0.45 -2.25
CA THR A 154 10.40 0.29 -2.66
C THR A 154 10.96 1.65 -3.06
N VAL A 155 12.01 2.08 -2.37
CA VAL A 155 12.74 3.32 -2.70
C VAL A 155 14.00 2.94 -3.47
N HIS A 156 14.13 3.43 -4.70
CA HIS A 156 15.35 3.34 -5.49
C HIS A 156 16.19 4.60 -5.30
N TYR A 157 17.49 4.45 -5.13
CA TYR A 157 18.36 5.57 -4.79
C TYR A 157 19.78 5.42 -5.32
N LYS A 158 20.44 6.58 -5.45
CA LYS A 158 21.85 6.69 -5.83
C LYS A 158 22.75 6.26 -4.68
N ASP A 159 23.81 5.55 -5.03
CA ASP A 159 24.87 5.24 -4.07
C ASP A 159 25.66 6.53 -3.76
N GLU A 160 26.04 6.72 -2.49
CA GLU A 160 26.87 7.84 -2.03
C GLU A 160 28.31 7.79 -2.55
#